data_AF-A0A3C0SZN1-F1
#
_entry.id   AF-A0A3C0SZN1-F1
#
_cell.length_a   1.000
_cell.length_b   1.000
_cell.length_c   1.000
_cell.angle_alpha   90.00
_cell.angle_beta   90.00
_cell.angle_gamma   90.00
#
_symmetry.space_group_name_H-M   'P 1'
#
loop_
_entity.id
_entity.type
_entity.pdbx_description
1 polymer ?
#
loop_
_entity_poly.entity_id
_entity_poly.type
_entity_poly.pdbx_seq_one_letter_code
_entity_poly.pdbx_strand_id
1 'polypeptide(L)'
;VIIDQMQTFYIFTIGIIIVSGGFSGAGLKEMIKTPLLWAILAGFFFRFTGIKIPAAVTEIFRFSGEGASALAAFTVGCSMSRRRIILNRHLAAGLVLRFAGGFLAGWLASMLFNLTGSTRIIMIVATSLPSAVFSYVLPLRYGVDTELAGSMVVVSTILGIVLIPVAFVFAAVV
;
A
#
# COMPACT_ATOMS: atom_id res chain seq x y z
N VAL A 1 -2.49 6.24 9.85
CA VAL A 1 -2.30 4.93 10.51
C VAL A 1 -3.45 3.97 10.26
N ILE A 2 -4.69 4.26 10.70
CA ILE A 2 -5.82 3.31 10.58
C ILE A 2 -6.06 2.87 9.12
N ILE A 3 -6.12 3.82 8.18
CA ILE A 3 -6.33 3.51 6.75
C ILE A 3 -5.26 2.57 6.17
N ASP A 4 -4.00 2.82 6.53
CA ASP A 4 -2.85 2.05 6.07
C ASP A 4 -2.86 0.63 6.66
N GLN A 5 -3.26 0.48 7.92
CA GLN A 5 -3.41 -0.83 8.55
C GLN A 5 -4.57 -1.64 7.95
N MET A 6 -5.69 -0.98 7.62
CA MET A 6 -6.80 -1.63 6.90
C MET A 6 -6.38 -2.08 5.50
N GLN A 7 -5.71 -1.22 4.74
CA GLN A 7 -5.17 -1.58 3.43
C GLN A 7 -4.20 -2.76 3.52
N THR A 8 -3.28 -2.70 4.49
CA THR A 8 -2.31 -3.77 4.74
C THR A 8 -3.03 -5.07 5.08
N PHE A 9 -4.04 -5.04 5.96
CA PHE A 9 -4.85 -6.22 6.26
C PHE A 9 -5.48 -6.82 5.01
N TYR A 10 -6.05 -6.02 4.10
CA TYR A 10 -6.61 -6.52 2.84
C TYR A 10 -5.55 -7.12 1.90
N ILE A 11 -4.39 -6.48 1.76
CA ILE A 11 -3.29 -6.99 0.91
C ILE A 11 -2.79 -8.34 1.43
N PHE A 12 -2.60 -8.47 2.73
CA PHE A 12 -2.06 -9.68 3.36
C PHE A 12 -3.12 -10.74 3.70
N THR A 13 -4.37 -10.52 3.30
CA THR A 13 -5.44 -11.52 3.35
C THR A 13 -5.91 -11.85 1.93
N ILE A 14 -6.81 -11.03 1.39
CA ILE A 14 -7.41 -11.19 0.07
C ILE A 14 -6.34 -11.13 -1.02
N GLY A 15 -5.40 -10.19 -0.93
CA GLY A 15 -4.34 -10.06 -1.93
C GLY A 15 -3.48 -11.31 -2.07
N ILE A 16 -3.10 -11.94 -0.94
CA ILE A 16 -2.36 -13.20 -0.95
C ILE A 16 -3.20 -14.33 -1.52
N ILE A 17 -4.46 -14.46 -1.11
CA ILE A 17 -5.36 -15.51 -1.61
C ILE A 17 -5.47 -15.42 -3.15
N ILE A 18 -5.66 -14.21 -3.68
CA ILE A 18 -5.75 -14.00 -5.13
C ILE A 18 -4.43 -14.39 -5.83
N VAL A 19 -3.30 -13.93 -5.31
CA VAL A 19 -1.98 -14.14 -5.94
C VAL A 19 -1.49 -15.60 -5.85
N SER A 20 -1.88 -16.33 -4.80
CA SER A 20 -1.45 -17.72 -4.56
C SER A 20 -2.34 -18.79 -5.22
N GLY A 21 -3.27 -18.39 -6.10
CA GLY A 21 -4.12 -19.31 -6.86
C GLY A 21 -5.61 -19.28 -6.50
N GLY A 22 -6.10 -18.17 -5.94
CA GLY A 22 -7.51 -17.95 -5.63
C GLY A 22 -7.94 -18.52 -4.27
N PHE A 23 -9.25 -18.54 -4.01
CA PHE A 23 -9.89 -19.07 -2.79
C PHE A 23 -9.78 -20.61 -2.70
N SER A 24 -8.56 -21.12 -2.72
CA SER A 24 -8.22 -22.53 -2.53
C SER A 24 -7.65 -22.76 -1.13
N GLY A 25 -7.68 -24.01 -0.65
CA GLY A 25 -7.04 -24.38 0.62
C GLY A 25 -5.54 -24.06 0.66
N ALA A 26 -4.87 -24.05 -0.50
CA ALA A 26 -3.48 -23.63 -0.63
C ALA A 26 -3.31 -22.12 -0.37
N GLY A 27 -4.19 -21.28 -0.94
CA GLY A 27 -4.13 -19.83 -0.74
C GLY A 27 -4.41 -19.40 0.69
N LEU A 28 -5.35 -20.07 1.38
CA LEU A 28 -5.59 -19.83 2.80
C LEU A 28 -4.40 -20.24 3.68
N LYS A 29 -3.74 -21.36 3.33
CA LYS A 29 -2.53 -21.81 4.01
C LYS A 29 -1.37 -20.81 3.83
N GLU A 30 -1.22 -20.23 2.65
CA GLU A 30 -0.19 -19.22 2.39
C GLU A 30 -0.46 -17.89 3.10
N MET A 31 -1.73 -17.48 3.18
CA MET A 31 -2.14 -16.32 3.99
C MET A 31 -1.72 -16.50 5.46
N ILE A 32 -2.04 -17.64 6.07
CA ILE A 32 -1.73 -17.92 7.48
C ILE A 32 -0.22 -18.00 7.73
N LYS A 33 0.58 -18.42 6.76
CA LYS A 33 2.04 -18.46 6.90
C LYS A 33 2.71 -17.09 6.85
N THR A 34 1.99 -16.04 6.50
CA THR A 34 2.61 -14.73 6.25
C THR A 34 2.86 -13.99 7.56
N PRO A 35 4.13 -13.66 7.90
CA PRO A 35 4.47 -13.03 9.18
C PRO A 35 3.80 -11.66 9.39
N LEU A 36 3.56 -10.91 8.30
CA LEU A 36 2.98 -9.57 8.40
C LEU A 36 1.54 -9.57 8.93
N LEU A 37 0.75 -10.59 8.58
CA LEU A 37 -0.61 -10.75 9.10
C LEU A 37 -0.59 -10.89 10.63
N TRP A 38 0.31 -11.75 11.13
CA TRP A 38 0.48 -11.96 12.57
C TRP A 38 1.03 -10.73 13.29
N ALA A 39 1.91 -9.96 12.66
CA ALA A 39 2.42 -8.71 13.23
C ALA A 39 1.30 -7.69 13.44
N ILE A 40 0.37 -7.55 12.48
CA ILE A 40 -0.79 -6.66 12.60
C ILE A 40 -1.71 -7.13 13.73
N LEU A 41 -2.04 -8.42 13.76
CA LEU A 41 -2.88 -9.01 14.81
C LEU A 41 -2.25 -8.84 16.20
N ALA A 42 -0.95 -9.05 16.33
CA ALA A 42 -0.21 -8.82 17.57
C ALA A 42 -0.26 -7.34 17.98
N GLY A 43 -0.07 -6.40 17.05
CA GLY A 43 -0.17 -4.97 17.31
C GLY A 43 -1.54 -4.56 17.87
N PHE A 44 -2.63 -5.04 17.25
CA PHE A 44 -3.98 -4.83 17.76
C PHE A 44 -4.22 -5.51 19.11
N PHE A 45 -3.70 -6.72 19.30
CA PHE A 45 -3.79 -7.45 20.57
C PHE A 45 -3.16 -6.66 21.72
N PHE A 46 -1.93 -6.18 21.58
CA PHE A 46 -1.27 -5.35 22.60
C PHE A 46 -2.01 -4.03 22.82
N ARG A 47 -2.56 -3.44 21.75
CA ARG A 47 -3.35 -2.20 21.84
C ARG A 47 -4.62 -2.37 22.66
N PHE A 48 -5.37 -3.47 22.46
CA PHE A 48 -6.64 -3.71 23.16
C PHE A 48 -6.46 -4.26 24.57
N THR A 49 -5.43 -5.08 24.80
CA THR A 49 -5.14 -5.62 26.13
C THR A 49 -4.45 -4.61 27.05
N GLY A 50 -3.87 -3.55 26.49
CA GLY A 50 -3.12 -2.54 27.24
C GLY A 50 -1.79 -3.06 27.80
N ILE A 51 -1.37 -4.27 27.42
CA ILE A 51 -0.11 -4.86 27.84
C ILE A 51 1.03 -4.01 27.28
N LYS A 52 1.84 -3.45 28.18
CA LYS A 52 3.00 -2.63 27.79
C LYS A 52 4.15 -3.54 27.35
N ILE A 53 4.59 -3.35 26.11
CA ILE A 53 5.81 -3.98 25.60
C ILE A 53 7.02 -3.18 26.13
N PRO A 54 8.09 -3.83 26.62
CA PRO A 54 9.31 -3.13 27.04
C PRO A 54 9.87 -2.24 25.93
N ALA A 55 10.31 -1.03 26.29
CA ALA A 55 10.78 -0.02 25.33
C ALA A 55 11.90 -0.51 24.40
N ALA A 56 12.81 -1.34 24.94
CA ALA A 56 13.89 -1.95 24.16
C ALA A 56 13.36 -2.80 23.00
N VAL A 57 12.31 -3.60 23.24
CA VAL A 57 11.72 -4.48 22.22
C VAL A 57 11.01 -3.64 21.15
N THR A 58 10.24 -2.64 21.57
CA THR A 58 9.57 -1.74 20.62
C THR A 58 10.56 -0.99 19.75
N GLU A 59 11.72 -0.60 20.30
CA GLU A 59 12.73 0.11 19.53
C GLU A 59 13.46 -0.78 18.53
N ILE A 60 13.77 -2.02 18.88
CA ILE A 60 14.35 -2.97 17.94
C ILE A 60 13.42 -3.16 16.73
N PHE A 61 12.12 -3.34 16.98
CA PHE A 61 11.15 -3.48 15.90
C PHE A 61 10.99 -2.20 15.07
N ARG A 62 10.94 -1.02 15.71
CA ARG A 62 10.84 0.25 15.00
C ARG A 62 12.05 0.46 14.10
N PHE A 63 13.25 0.35 14.66
CA PHE A 63 14.51 0.53 13.92
C PHE A 63 14.62 -0.45 12.75
N SER A 64 14.28 -1.72 12.97
CA SER A 64 14.28 -2.74 11.92
C SER A 64 13.24 -2.43 10.82
N GLY A 65 12.09 -1.86 11.19
CA GLY A 65 11.00 -1.54 10.27
C GLY A 65 11.24 -0.27 9.44
N GLU A 66 11.97 0.71 9.96
CA GLU A 66 12.23 1.99 9.29
C GLU A 66 12.93 1.82 7.92
N GLY A 67 13.81 0.82 7.79
CA GLY A 67 14.49 0.48 6.55
C GLY A 67 13.61 -0.25 5.51
N ALA A 68 12.44 -0.75 5.89
CA ALA A 68 11.65 -1.64 5.02
C ALA A 68 11.17 -0.94 3.74
N SER A 69 10.76 0.32 3.83
CA SER A 69 10.30 1.11 2.67
C SER A 69 11.44 1.38 1.68
N ALA A 70 12.62 1.74 2.18
CA ALA A 70 13.82 1.96 1.38
C ALA A 70 14.28 0.67 0.68
N LEU A 71 14.32 -0.45 1.39
CA LEU A 71 14.66 -1.76 0.82
C LEU A 71 13.64 -2.21 -0.24
N ALA A 72 12.36 -1.96 -0.01
CA ALA A 72 11.31 -2.27 -0.98
C ALA A 72 11.47 -1.45 -2.27
N ALA A 73 11.69 -0.14 -2.15
CA ALA A 73 11.96 0.74 -3.30
C ALA A 73 13.24 0.34 -4.04
N PHE A 74 14.31 0.04 -3.31
CA PHE A 74 15.57 -0.45 -3.88
C PHE A 74 15.37 -1.76 -4.66
N THR A 75 14.61 -2.70 -4.10
CA THR A 75 14.31 -4.00 -4.75
C THR A 75 13.53 -3.80 -6.04
N VAL A 76 12.53 -2.90 -6.07
CA VAL A 76 11.83 -2.53 -7.31
C VAL A 76 12.81 -1.97 -8.32
N GLY A 77 13.67 -1.03 -7.92
CA GLY A 77 14.69 -0.45 -8.80
C GLY A 77 15.64 -1.49 -9.39
N CYS A 78 16.20 -2.37 -8.56
CA CYS A 78 17.05 -3.47 -9.01
C CYS A 78 16.32 -4.42 -9.94
N SER A 79 15.06 -4.73 -9.68
CA SER A 79 14.29 -5.64 -10.53
C SER A 79 13.91 -5.01 -11.88
N MET A 80 13.70 -3.69 -11.92
CA MET A 80 13.49 -2.93 -13.15
C MET A 80 14.79 -2.70 -13.94
N SER A 81 15.98 -2.78 -13.34
CA SER A 81 17.23 -2.69 -14.12
C SER A 81 17.34 -3.72 -15.25
N ARG A 82 16.62 -4.85 -15.11
CA ARG A 82 16.56 -5.95 -16.10
C ARG A 82 15.30 -5.94 -16.96
N ARG A 83 14.35 -5.03 -16.73
CA ARG A 83 13.03 -4.99 -17.41
C ARG A 83 12.72 -3.59 -17.93
N ARG A 84 12.21 -3.49 -19.16
CA ARG A 84 11.86 -2.19 -19.74
C ARG A 84 10.55 -1.69 -19.15
N ILE A 85 10.42 -0.36 -19.00
CA ILE A 85 9.15 0.27 -18.66
C ILE A 85 8.22 0.12 -19.87
N ILE A 86 7.06 -0.51 -19.69
CA ILE A 86 6.07 -0.64 -20.74
C ILE A 86 5.13 0.56 -20.69
N LEU A 87 5.26 1.46 -21.66
CA LEU A 87 4.32 2.55 -21.88
C LEU A 87 3.23 2.08 -22.84
N ASN A 88 2.10 1.60 -22.29
CA ASN A 88 0.94 1.18 -23.07
C ASN A 88 -0.37 1.76 -22.52
N ARG A 89 -1.47 1.55 -23.24
CA ARG A 89 -2.81 2.00 -22.81
C ARG A 89 -3.23 1.45 -21.44
N HIS A 90 -2.76 0.26 -21.07
CA HIS A 90 -3.11 -0.38 -19.81
C HIS A 90 -2.42 0.31 -18.63
N LEU A 91 -1.16 0.74 -18.80
CA LEU A 91 -0.46 1.57 -17.84
C LEU A 91 -1.15 2.92 -17.68
N ALA A 92 -1.46 3.60 -18.78
CA ALA A 92 -2.14 4.89 -18.74
C ALA A 92 -3.50 4.79 -18.03
N ALA A 93 -4.32 3.80 -18.39
CA ALA A 93 -5.59 3.54 -17.72
C ALA A 93 -5.41 3.21 -16.22
N GLY A 94 -4.41 2.41 -15.87
CA GLY A 94 -4.09 2.07 -14.49
C GLY A 94 -3.68 3.29 -13.67
N LEU A 95 -2.85 4.17 -14.22
CA LEU A 95 -2.43 5.42 -13.57
C LEU A 95 -3.59 6.38 -13.36
N VAL A 96 -4.44 6.56 -14.38
CA VAL A 96 -5.66 7.39 -14.27
C VAL A 96 -6.57 6.80 -13.19
N LEU A 97 -6.84 5.49 -13.22
CA LEU A 97 -7.65 4.83 -12.21
C LEU A 97 -7.06 4.99 -10.80
N ARG A 98 -5.74 4.85 -10.66
CA ARG A 98 -5.06 4.94 -9.36
C ARG A 98 -5.14 6.33 -8.75
N PHE A 99 -4.86 7.36 -9.54
CA PHE A 99 -4.84 8.74 -9.06
C PHE A 99 -6.22 9.36 -9.04
N ALA A 100 -6.93 9.40 -10.17
CA ALA A 100 -8.26 9.99 -10.23
C ALA A 100 -9.27 9.15 -9.44
N GLY A 101 -9.25 7.82 -9.59
CA GLY A 101 -10.15 6.95 -8.83
C GLY A 101 -9.85 6.97 -7.32
N GLY A 102 -8.57 6.95 -6.93
CA GLY A 102 -8.17 7.07 -5.52
C GLY A 102 -8.58 8.42 -4.92
N PHE A 103 -8.33 9.52 -5.63
CA PHE A 103 -8.76 10.86 -5.22
C PHE A 103 -10.28 10.95 -5.07
N LEU A 104 -11.03 10.53 -6.10
CA LEU A 104 -12.49 10.55 -6.07
C LEU A 104 -13.07 9.69 -4.94
N ALA A 105 -12.50 8.50 -4.69
CA ALA A 105 -12.93 7.65 -3.59
C ALA A 105 -12.72 8.33 -2.22
N GLY A 106 -11.56 8.98 -2.02
CA GLY A 106 -11.28 9.72 -0.78
C GLY A 106 -12.19 10.94 -0.61
N TRP A 107 -12.45 11.67 -1.69
CA TRP A 107 -13.34 12.82 -1.69
C TRP A 107 -14.80 12.42 -1.40
N LEU A 108 -15.32 11.42 -2.09
CA LEU A 108 -16.66 10.88 -1.85
C LEU A 108 -16.80 10.33 -0.43
N ALA A 109 -15.81 9.56 0.06
CA ALA A 109 -15.81 9.10 1.44
C ALA A 109 -15.83 10.27 2.42
N SER A 110 -15.06 11.33 2.17
CA SER A 110 -15.08 12.51 3.03
C SER A 110 -16.44 13.19 3.10
N MET A 111 -17.17 13.24 1.98
CA MET A 111 -18.54 13.75 1.94
C MET A 111 -19.53 12.82 2.65
N LEU A 112 -19.50 11.53 2.33
CA LEU A 112 -20.42 10.53 2.91
C LEU A 112 -20.31 10.44 4.43
N PHE A 113 -19.10 10.57 4.97
CA PHE A 113 -18.84 10.53 6.41
C PHE A 113 -18.75 11.90 7.07
N ASN A 114 -19.05 12.99 6.34
CA ASN A 114 -18.96 14.38 6.83
C ASN A 114 -17.62 14.70 7.52
N LEU A 115 -16.52 14.24 6.94
CA LEU A 115 -15.18 14.48 7.48
C LEU A 115 -14.81 15.96 7.29
N THR A 116 -14.29 16.58 8.34
CA THR A 116 -13.89 18.00 8.34
C THR A 116 -12.44 18.17 8.78
N GLY A 117 -11.87 19.35 8.48
CA GLY A 117 -10.53 19.75 8.90
C GLY A 117 -9.43 18.78 8.44
N SER A 118 -8.50 18.49 9.34
CA SER A 118 -7.32 17.65 9.05
C SER A 118 -7.68 16.22 8.66
N THR A 119 -8.75 15.65 9.21
CA THR A 119 -9.17 14.28 8.89
C THR A 119 -9.57 14.13 7.42
N ARG A 120 -10.27 15.13 6.86
CA ARG A 120 -10.61 15.17 5.43
C ARG A 120 -9.38 15.26 4.55
N ILE A 121 -8.44 16.14 4.90
CA ILE A 121 -7.18 16.31 4.16
C ILE A 121 -6.41 15.00 4.13
N ILE A 122 -6.23 14.36 5.30
CA ILE A 122 -5.52 13.08 5.42
C ILE A 122 -6.21 12.01 4.58
N MET A 123 -7.55 11.94 4.60
CA MET A 123 -8.32 10.95 3.84
C MET A 123 -8.11 11.09 2.33
N ILE A 124 -8.29 12.30 1.79
CA ILE A 124 -8.16 12.57 0.35
C ILE A 124 -6.71 12.36 -0.12
N VAL A 125 -5.73 12.86 0.65
CA VAL A 125 -4.32 12.72 0.30
C VAL A 125 -3.87 11.27 0.38
N ALA A 126 -4.25 10.53 1.43
CA ALA A 126 -3.86 9.13 1.60
C ALA A 126 -4.35 8.24 0.46
N THR A 127 -5.57 8.47 -0.05
CA THR A 127 -6.07 7.70 -1.20
C THR A 127 -5.49 8.13 -2.54
N SER A 128 -4.96 9.35 -2.62
CA SER A 128 -4.31 9.91 -3.82
C SER A 128 -2.82 9.56 -3.95
N LEU A 129 -2.26 8.83 -2.97
CA LEU A 129 -0.87 8.38 -3.00
C LEU A 129 -0.58 7.52 -4.25
N PRO A 130 0.68 7.36 -4.64
CA PRO A 130 1.06 6.49 -5.77
C PRO A 130 0.77 5.01 -5.52
N SER A 131 1.07 4.17 -6.52
CA SER A 131 0.91 2.72 -6.41
C SER A 131 1.83 2.13 -5.35
N ALA A 132 1.32 1.19 -4.56
CA ALA A 132 2.08 0.55 -3.50
C ALA A 132 3.14 -0.40 -4.07
N VAL A 133 4.34 -0.39 -3.48
CA VAL A 133 5.42 -1.32 -3.84
C VAL A 133 5.01 -2.78 -3.64
N PHE A 134 4.14 -3.08 -2.67
CA PHE A 134 3.62 -4.43 -2.44
C PHE A 134 2.81 -4.99 -3.62
N SER A 135 2.19 -4.13 -4.43
CA SER A 135 1.52 -4.56 -5.67
C SER A 135 2.49 -5.14 -6.71
N TYR A 136 3.79 -4.91 -6.54
CA TYR A 136 4.86 -5.50 -7.33
C TYR A 136 5.56 -6.66 -6.61
N VAL A 137 6.01 -6.44 -5.37
CA VAL A 137 6.85 -7.40 -4.63
C VAL A 137 6.09 -8.69 -4.32
N LEU A 138 4.80 -8.57 -3.96
CA LEU A 138 4.00 -9.73 -3.59
C LEU A 138 3.77 -10.65 -4.80
N PRO A 139 3.23 -10.20 -5.96
CA PRO A 139 3.05 -11.10 -7.10
C PRO A 139 4.38 -11.65 -7.63
N LEU A 140 5.47 -10.86 -7.58
CA LEU A 140 6.81 -11.34 -7.95
C LEU A 140 7.26 -12.52 -7.09
N ARG A 141 7.02 -12.47 -5.78
CA ARG A 141 7.33 -13.58 -4.85
C ARG A 141 6.60 -14.88 -5.20
N TYR A 142 5.40 -14.78 -5.77
CA TYR A 142 4.59 -15.93 -6.17
C TYR A 142 4.75 -16.30 -7.66
N GLY A 143 5.74 -15.71 -8.36
CA GLY A 143 6.03 -16.05 -9.76
C GLY A 143 5.02 -15.51 -10.77
N VAL A 144 4.19 -14.54 -10.39
CA VAL A 144 3.25 -13.88 -11.28
C VAL A 144 3.98 -12.84 -12.13
N ASP A 145 3.50 -12.59 -13.36
CA ASP A 145 4.04 -11.50 -14.18
C ASP A 145 3.77 -10.13 -13.53
N THR A 146 4.81 -9.34 -13.42
CA THR A 146 4.85 -8.06 -12.70
C THR A 146 5.34 -6.90 -13.55
N GLU A 147 5.46 -7.09 -14.87
CA GLU A 147 6.00 -6.05 -15.74
C GLU A 147 5.16 -4.77 -15.76
N LEU A 148 3.83 -4.90 -15.82
CA LEU A 148 2.90 -3.78 -15.71
C LEU A 148 2.92 -3.16 -14.30
N ALA A 149 2.90 -3.98 -13.25
CA ALA A 149 2.89 -3.52 -11.87
C ALA A 149 4.17 -2.73 -11.53
N GLY A 150 5.34 -3.18 -12.02
CA GLY A 150 6.61 -2.48 -11.84
C GLY A 150 6.62 -1.12 -12.53
N SER A 151 6.19 -1.10 -13.80
CA SER A 151 6.04 0.15 -14.56
C SER A 151 5.09 1.13 -13.86
N MET A 152 3.98 0.63 -13.30
CA MET A 152 3.01 1.43 -12.55
C MET A 152 3.60 2.02 -11.27
N VAL A 153 4.37 1.25 -10.49
CA VAL A 153 5.03 1.74 -9.27
C VAL A 153 6.02 2.86 -9.62
N VAL A 154 6.89 2.67 -10.60
CA VAL A 154 7.89 3.68 -10.96
C VAL A 154 7.25 4.95 -11.51
N VAL A 155 6.37 4.83 -12.51
CA VAL A 155 5.75 6.00 -13.15
C VAL A 155 4.85 6.75 -12.17
N SER A 156 4.06 6.03 -11.35
CA SER A 156 3.24 6.70 -10.32
C SER A 156 4.08 7.39 -9.24
N THR A 157 5.23 6.83 -8.86
CA THR A 157 6.13 7.48 -7.89
C THR A 157 6.68 8.80 -8.44
N ILE A 158 7.10 8.82 -9.70
CA ILE A 158 7.57 10.04 -10.38
C ILE A 158 6.43 11.07 -10.47
N LEU A 159 5.24 10.65 -10.92
CA LEU A 159 4.07 11.53 -10.99
C LEU A 159 3.64 12.04 -9.60
N GLY A 160 3.85 11.24 -8.56
CA GLY A 160 3.54 11.58 -7.17
C GLY A 160 4.24 12.85 -6.68
N ILE A 161 5.41 13.19 -7.23
CA ILE A 161 6.13 14.44 -6.90
C ILE A 161 5.24 15.67 -7.14
N VAL A 162 4.40 15.62 -8.17
CA VAL A 162 3.50 16.72 -8.53
C VAL A 162 2.08 16.46 -8.03
N LEU A 163 1.58 15.23 -8.18
CA LEU A 163 0.19 14.89 -7.87
C LEU A 163 -0.13 14.91 -6.37
N ILE A 164 0.83 14.57 -5.49
CA ILE A 164 0.61 14.61 -4.04
C ILE A 164 0.43 16.06 -3.55
N PRO A 165 1.31 17.03 -3.88
CA PRO A 165 1.08 18.43 -3.55
C PRO A 165 -0.24 18.98 -4.10
N VAL A 166 -0.61 18.62 -5.34
CA VAL A 166 -1.88 19.04 -5.95
C VAL A 166 -3.07 18.50 -5.17
N ALA A 167 -3.06 17.22 -4.79
CA ALA A 167 -4.10 16.62 -3.97
C ALA A 167 -4.21 17.30 -2.60
N PHE A 168 -3.08 17.68 -2.00
CA PHE A 168 -3.04 18.39 -0.72
C PHE A 168 -3.68 19.79 -0.82
N VAL A 169 -3.31 20.57 -1.83
CA VAL A 169 -3.88 21.91 -2.06
C VAL A 169 -5.39 21.81 -2.29
N PHE A 170 -5.83 20.86 -3.11
CA PHE A 170 -7.25 20.68 -3.37
C PHE A 170 -8.01 20.29 -2.10
N ALA A 171 -7.49 19.32 -1.34
CA ALA A 171 -8.11 18.85 -0.10
C ALA A 171 -8.15 19.92 1.01
N ALA A 172 -7.27 20.91 0.95
CA ALA A 172 -7.28 22.05 1.86
C ALA A 172 -8.35 23.09 1.50
N VAL A 173 -8.70 23.20 0.21
CA VAL A 173 -9.66 24.19 -0.31
C VAL A 173 -11.11 23.70 -0.25
N VAL A 174 -11.34 22.43 -0.59
CA VAL A 174 -12.66 21.78 -0.52
C VAL A 174 -12.92 21.28 0.88
#